data_AF-G9JWD3-F1
#
_entry.id   AF-G9JWD3-F1
#
_cell.length_a   1.000
_cell.length_b   1.000
_cell.length_c   1.000
_cell.angle_alpha   90.00
_cell.angle_beta   90.00
_cell.angle_gamma   90.00
#
_symmetry.space_group_name_H-M   'P 1'
#
loop_
_entity.id
_entity.type
_entity.pdbx_description
1 polymer ?
#
loop_
_entity_poly.entity_id
_entity_poly.type
_entity_poly.pdbx_seq_one_letter_code
_entity_poly.pdbx_strand_id
1 'polypeptide(L)' 'VSQSYQVHVHDEYVLLGNTGLLRCLIPSFVSDFVIVDTWVGDDGTHITADSH' A
#
# COMPACT_ATOMS: atom_id res chain seq x y z
N VAL A 1 15.14 -13.53 13.50
CA VAL A 1 14.20 -14.17 12.55
C VAL A 1 14.12 -13.28 11.32
N SER A 2 14.64 -13.71 10.17
CA SER A 2 14.49 -12.97 8.90
C SER A 2 13.33 -13.62 8.14
N GLN A 3 12.13 -13.05 8.27
CA GLN A 3 11.01 -13.47 7.44
C GLN A 3 11.01 -12.64 6.17
N SER A 4 10.91 -13.30 5.02
CA SER A 4 10.64 -12.62 3.75
C SER A 4 9.26 -11.97 3.84
N TYR A 5 9.21 -10.64 3.79
CA TYR A 5 7.95 -9.91 3.72
C TYR A 5 7.59 -9.70 2.26
N GLN A 6 6.44 -10.23 1.85
CA GLN A 6 5.84 -9.96 0.56
C GLN A 6 4.68 -8.99 0.78
N VAL A 7 4.72 -7.84 0.11
CA VAL A 7 3.63 -6.87 0.14
C VAL A 7 2.44 -7.48 -0.61
N HIS A 8 1.28 -7.52 0.05
CA HIS A 8 0.03 -7.86 -0.59
C HIS A 8 -0.99 -6.78 -0.27
N VAL A 9 -1.49 -6.12 -1.30
CA VAL A 9 -2.58 -5.15 -1.21
C VAL A 9 -3.88 -5.90 -1.45
N HIS A 10 -4.90 -5.66 -0.63
CA HIS A 10 -6.20 -6.29 -0.81
C HIS A 10 -7.03 -5.57 -1.87
N ASP A 11 -7.86 -6.34 -2.56
CA ASP A 11 -8.84 -5.80 -3.51
C ASP A 11 -9.88 -4.95 -2.76
N GLU A 12 -10.08 -3.73 -3.24
CA GLU A 12 -11.12 -2.81 -2.75
C GLU A 12 -12.23 -2.70 -3.78
N TYR A 13 -13.47 -3.02 -3.38
CA TYR A 13 -14.63 -2.97 -4.26
C TYR A 13 -15.38 -1.66 -4.06
N VAL A 14 -15.37 -0.82 -5.10
CA VAL A 14 -15.91 0.56 -5.03
C VAL A 14 -16.96 0.75 -6.10
N LEU A 15 -18.10 1.33 -5.72
CA LEU A 15 -19.18 1.66 -6.66
C LEU A 15 -18.81 2.89 -7.50
N LEU A 16 -19.34 2.94 -8.73
CA LEU A 16 -19.14 4.07 -9.64
C LEU A 16 -19.57 5.39 -8.98
N GLY A 17 -18.69 6.39 -9.02
CA GLY A 17 -18.92 7.71 -8.42
C GLY A 17 -18.43 7.87 -6.99
N ASN A 18 -18.08 6.77 -6.31
CA ASN A 18 -17.46 6.83 -4.98
C ASN A 18 -15.94 6.93 -5.08
N THR A 19 -15.33 7.52 -4.04
CA THR A 19 -13.87 7.49 -3.86
C THR A 19 -13.45 6.11 -3.39
N GLY A 20 -12.52 5.50 -4.13
CA GLY A 20 -11.81 4.31 -3.68
C GLY A 20 -10.61 4.67 -2.82
N LEU A 21 -10.40 3.93 -1.73
CA LEU A 21 -9.25 4.12 -0.85
C LEU A 21 -8.50 2.80 -0.68
N LEU A 22 -7.37 2.69 -1.33
CA LEU A 22 -6.43 1.57 -1.16
C LEU A 22 -5.55 1.82 0.07
N ARG A 23 -5.26 0.77 0.84
CA ARG A 23 -4.42 0.85 2.04
C ARG A 23 -3.43 -0.30 2.09
N CYS A 24 -2.16 0.01 2.39
CA CYS A 24 -1.19 -1.01 2.77
C CYS A 24 -1.47 -1.44 4.21
N LEU A 25 -1.84 -2.71 4.41
CA LEU A 25 -2.08 -3.25 5.75
C LEU A 25 -0.75 -3.58 6.43
N ILE A 26 -0.34 -2.71 7.35
CA ILE A 26 0.83 -2.92 8.20
C ILE A 26 0.38 -3.54 9.53
N PRO A 27 0.85 -4.74 9.88
CA PRO A 27 0.53 -5.34 11.18
C PRO A 27 1.03 -4.48 12.35
N SER A 28 0.23 -4.35 13.41
CA SER A 28 0.52 -3.45 14.53
C SER A 28 1.82 -3.77 15.27
N PHE A 29 2.27 -5.02 15.27
CA PHE A 29 3.51 -5.41 15.95
C PHE A 29 4.79 -4.92 15.23
N VAL A 30 4.68 -4.43 13.99
CA VAL A 30 5.80 -3.84 13.24
C VAL A 30 5.60 -2.36 12.89
N SER A 31 4.46 -1.76 13.23
CA SER A 31 4.08 -0.42 12.74
C SER A 31 5.06 0.69 13.10
N ASP A 32 5.79 0.53 14.20
CA ASP A 32 6.75 1.52 14.66
C ASP A 32 8.10 1.46 13.90
N PHE A 33 8.29 0.41 13.10
CA PHE A 33 9.56 0.13 12.41
C PHE A 33 9.46 0.20 10.88
N VAL A 34 8.24 0.35 10.34
CA VAL A 34 8.00 0.36 8.89
C VAL A 34 7.06 1.49 8.51
N ILE A 35 7.23 1.99 7.29
CA ILE A 35 6.36 3.01 6.68
C ILE A 35 5.99 2.58 5.26
N VAL A 36 4.91 3.15 4.74
CA VAL A 36 4.59 3.04 3.31
C VAL A 36 5.52 3.99 2.55
N ASP A 37 6.33 3.43 1.64
CA ASP A 37 7.33 4.18 0.87
C ASP A 37 6.77 4.67 -0.48
N THR A 38 6.39 3.73 -1.35
CA THR A 38 5.80 3.99 -2.66
C THR A 38 4.68 3.01 -2.97
N TRP A 39 3.68 3.46 -3.74
CA TRP A 39 2.80 2.56 -4.48
C TRP A 39 3.42 2.27 -5.84
N VAL A 40 3.29 1.04 -6.31
CA VAL A 40 3.76 0.60 -7.64
C VAL A 40 2.56 0.04 -8.39
N GLY A 41 2.20 0.68 -9.51
CA GLY A 41 1.18 0.18 -10.42
C GLY A 41 1.74 -0.93 -11.32
N ASP A 42 0.84 -1.78 -11.84
CA ASP A 42 1.21 -2.87 -12.76
C ASP A 42 1.84 -2.37 -14.08
N ASP A 43 1.57 -1.11 -14.43
CA ASP A 43 2.18 -0.40 -15.56
C ASP A 43 3.58 0.17 -15.25
N GLY A 44 4.10 -0.08 -14.04
CA GLY A 44 5.38 0.44 -13.57
C GLY A 44 5.32 1.88 -13.08
N THR A 45 4.12 2.45 -12.88
CA THR A 45 4.00 3.78 -12.26
C THR A 45 4.36 3.75 -10.79
N HIS A 46 5.10 4.76 -10.33
CA HIS A 46 5.46 4.93 -8.93
C HIS A 46 4.76 6.16 -8.37
N ILE A 47 3.99 5.99 -7.29
CA ILE A 47 3.29 7.08 -6.60
C ILE A 47 3.90 7.22 -5.20
N THR A 48 4.57 8.34 -4.97
CA THR A 48 5.24 8.69 -3.71
C THR A 48 4.45 9.77 -2.97
N ALA A 49 4.56 9.83 -1.63
CA ALA A 49 3.86 10.84 -0.83
C ALA A 49 4.22 12.30 -1.18
N ASP A 50 5.41 12.53 -1.76
CA ASP A 50 5.94 13.84 -2.13
C ASP A 50 5.61 14.27 -3.58
N SER A 51 4.78 13.52 -4.32
CA SER A 51 4.36 13.94 -5.65
C SER A 51 3.25 15.00 -5.56
N HIS A 52 3.65 16.25 -5.33
CA HIS A 52 2.91 17.46 -5.69
C HIS A 52 3.72 18.28 -6.70
#